data_AF-A0A7V9GVR6-F1
#
_entry.id   AF-A0A7V9GVR6-F1
#
_cell.length_a   1.000
_cell.length_b   1.000
_cell.length_c   1.000
_cell.angle_alpha   90.00
_cell.angle_beta   90.00
_cell.angle_gamma   90.00
#
_symmetry.space_group_name_H-M   'P 1'
#
loop_
_entity.id
_entity.type
_entity.pdbx_description
1 polymer ?
#
loop_
_entity_poly.entity_id
_entity_poly.type
_entity_poly.pdbx_seq_one_letter_code
_entity_poly.pdbx_strand_id
1 'polypeptide(L)'
;MSSSRPANASAICNPGRPAIAWCCPTVRQSAPSPSRSTASRGRSQRGTRPCGRAAGRPATTSDRCLPQHGGGDVSEPVSGADLDAVGAQLGRPPRGVHAVAHRCRCGLPDVVETEPRLPDGTPFPTLFYVTCPRLAGAIGTLEADGVMQQMTDRLTSDQHLAAAYAQAHHAYLARRSALGEVAEVEGVSAGGMPTRVKCLHALAGHSLAEGPGSNPLGDEAVQMLGPWWSSGRCVQ
;
A
#
# COMPACT_ATOMS: atom_id res chain seq x y z
N MET A 1 1.70 -53.51 30.77
CA MET A 1 2.34 -53.14 32.06
C MET A 1 3.50 -52.21 31.70
N SER A 2 3.20 -50.92 31.53
CA SER A 2 3.43 -49.88 32.55
C SER A 2 4.87 -49.83 33.06
N SER A 3 5.62 -48.84 32.61
CA SER A 3 6.34 -47.96 33.53
C SER A 3 6.75 -46.68 32.81
N SER A 4 6.09 -45.59 33.18
CA SER A 4 6.44 -44.22 32.88
C SER A 4 7.59 -43.76 33.80
N ARG A 5 8.47 -42.86 33.33
CA ARG A 5 8.86 -41.58 33.97
C ARG A 5 10.03 -40.88 33.24
N PRO A 6 10.23 -39.56 33.47
CA PRO A 6 10.62 -38.60 32.41
C PRO A 6 11.92 -37.82 32.71
N ALA A 7 12.15 -36.81 31.87
CA ALA A 7 12.98 -35.60 32.02
C ALA A 7 14.46 -35.68 31.60
N ASN A 8 14.83 -34.83 30.63
CA ASN A 8 15.76 -33.73 30.95
C ASN A 8 15.62 -32.59 29.91
N ALA A 9 15.26 -31.40 30.40
CA ALA A 9 15.28 -30.16 29.65
C ALA A 9 16.62 -29.49 29.92
N SER A 10 17.49 -29.45 28.92
CA SER A 10 18.75 -28.72 29.01
C SER A 10 18.50 -27.23 28.78
N ALA A 11 18.56 -26.48 29.88
CA ALA A 11 18.75 -25.04 29.89
C ALA A 11 20.15 -24.72 29.33
N ILE A 12 20.21 -23.93 28.26
CA ILE A 12 21.44 -23.27 27.82
C ILE A 12 21.33 -21.81 28.25
N CYS A 13 22.09 -21.46 29.28
CA CYS A 13 22.41 -20.09 29.66
C CYS A 13 23.21 -19.43 28.53
N ASN A 14 22.78 -18.26 28.06
CA ASN A 14 23.59 -17.39 27.22
C ASN A 14 23.88 -16.08 27.98
N PRO A 15 25.11 -15.85 28.46
CA PRO A 15 25.50 -14.62 29.13
C PRO A 15 25.97 -13.60 28.08
N GLY A 16 25.22 -12.51 27.87
CA GLY A 16 25.72 -11.43 27.02
C GLY A 16 24.68 -10.47 26.47
N ARG A 17 23.95 -9.75 27.32
CA ARG A 17 23.25 -8.52 26.90
C ARG A 17 23.33 -7.46 28.01
N PRO A 18 23.98 -6.31 27.77
CA PRO A 18 23.90 -5.18 28.70
C PRO A 18 22.51 -4.52 28.62
N ALA A 19 22.00 -4.22 29.80
CA ALA A 19 20.78 -3.44 30.02
C ALA A 19 21.00 -2.00 29.55
N ILE A 20 20.11 -1.51 28.68
CA ILE A 20 19.97 -0.07 28.43
C ILE A 20 18.56 0.31 28.85
N ALA A 21 18.52 0.96 30.02
CA ALA A 21 17.36 1.62 30.58
C ALA A 21 16.95 2.78 29.66
N TRP A 22 15.76 2.69 29.07
CA TRP A 22 15.09 3.86 28.53
C TRP A 22 14.10 4.37 29.57
N CYS A 23 14.45 5.53 30.13
CA CYS A 23 13.60 6.30 31.02
C CYS A 23 12.26 6.58 30.35
N CYS A 24 11.20 6.22 31.08
CA CYS A 24 9.82 6.54 30.76
C CYS A 24 9.50 7.92 31.37
N PRO A 25 9.28 8.99 30.58
CA PRO A 25 8.63 10.18 31.12
C PRO A 25 7.13 9.94 31.20
N THR A 26 6.67 10.00 32.44
CA THR A 26 5.30 9.91 32.95
C THR A 26 4.30 10.78 32.18
N VAL A 27 3.26 10.11 31.66
CA VAL A 27 2.00 10.72 31.21
C VAL A 27 1.35 11.46 32.37
N ARG A 28 1.24 12.79 32.27
CA ARG A 28 0.43 13.62 33.17
C ARG A 28 -0.98 13.74 32.61
N GLN A 29 -1.89 12.93 33.15
CA GLN A 29 -3.32 13.03 32.89
C GLN A 29 -3.87 14.33 33.48
N SER A 30 -4.66 15.08 32.71
CA SER A 30 -5.48 16.19 33.23
C SER A 30 -6.96 15.89 32.91
N ALA A 31 -7.78 15.91 33.97
CA ALA A 31 -9.21 15.61 33.95
C ALA A 31 -10.06 16.76 33.35
N PRO A 32 -11.31 16.48 32.92
CA PRO A 32 -12.21 17.47 32.31
C PRO A 32 -13.19 18.10 33.32
N SER A 33 -13.69 19.31 33.04
CA SER A 33 -14.93 19.90 33.60
C SER A 33 -15.22 21.29 32.96
N PRO A 34 -16.44 21.85 33.07
CA PRO A 34 -17.73 21.32 32.64
C PRO A 34 -18.54 22.32 31.77
N SER A 35 -19.69 21.80 31.31
CA SER A 35 -20.87 22.39 30.66
C SER A 35 -21.12 23.91 30.66
N ARG A 36 -21.70 24.38 29.55
CA ARG A 36 -22.86 25.29 29.57
C ARG A 36 -23.79 25.06 28.38
N SER A 37 -25.06 24.90 28.73
CA SER A 37 -26.23 24.84 27.87
C SER A 37 -26.64 26.24 27.40
N THR A 38 -27.33 26.31 26.26
CA THR A 38 -28.50 27.19 26.08
C THR A 38 -29.31 26.74 24.85
N ALA A 39 -30.62 26.87 25.01
CA ALA A 39 -31.66 26.37 24.12
C ALA A 39 -32.12 27.41 23.08
N SER A 40 -32.74 26.94 21.99
CA SER A 40 -33.98 27.49 21.38
C SER A 40 -34.22 26.79 20.03
N ARG A 41 -35.28 25.99 19.86
CA ARG A 41 -36.66 26.33 19.45
C ARG A 41 -36.77 27.15 18.15
N GLY A 42 -37.32 26.53 17.11
CA GLY A 42 -37.91 27.17 15.92
C GLY A 42 -38.13 26.14 14.79
N ARG A 43 -39.23 25.38 14.79
CA ARG A 43 -40.52 25.64 14.13
C ARG A 43 -40.47 25.62 12.59
N SER A 44 -41.10 24.58 12.01
CA SER A 44 -42.08 24.56 10.90
C SER A 44 -41.69 25.30 9.60
N GLN A 45 -41.75 24.69 8.42
CA GLN A 45 -42.98 24.40 7.64
C GLN A 45 -42.58 23.51 6.45
N ARG A 46 -43.17 22.33 6.24
CA ARG A 46 -44.36 22.09 5.37
C ARG A 46 -44.36 22.91 4.07
N GLY A 47 -44.04 22.23 2.97
CA GLY A 47 -44.24 22.68 1.59
C GLY A 47 -44.37 21.47 0.66
N THR A 48 -45.59 20.97 0.54
CA THR A 48 -46.05 19.92 -0.37
C THR A 48 -46.10 20.40 -1.83
N ARG A 49 -45.51 19.61 -2.74
CA ARG A 49 -45.98 19.11 -4.08
C ARG A 49 -46.58 20.12 -5.11
N PRO A 50 -46.59 19.85 -6.45
CA PRO A 50 -46.53 18.53 -7.08
C PRO A 50 -45.67 18.38 -8.36
N CYS A 51 -45.48 17.10 -8.68
CA CYS A 51 -45.14 16.53 -9.98
C CYS A 51 -46.15 16.93 -11.09
N GLY A 52 -45.65 17.48 -12.19
CA GLY A 52 -46.37 17.74 -13.44
C GLY A 52 -45.88 16.84 -14.57
N ARG A 53 -46.83 16.35 -15.37
CA ARG A 53 -46.78 15.23 -16.33
C ARG A 53 -46.09 15.54 -17.67
N ALA A 54 -45.39 14.49 -18.14
CA ALA A 54 -45.37 13.86 -19.47
C ALA A 54 -45.93 14.58 -20.73
N ALA A 55 -45.07 14.65 -21.76
CA ALA A 55 -45.31 14.35 -23.19
C ALA A 55 -43.92 14.16 -23.84
N GLY A 56 -43.58 13.25 -24.75
CA GLY A 56 -44.36 12.39 -25.62
C GLY A 56 -43.88 12.53 -27.08
N ARG A 57 -42.85 11.74 -27.47
CA ARG A 57 -42.43 11.32 -28.86
C ARG A 57 -41.75 12.37 -29.77
N PRO A 58 -41.04 11.99 -30.87
CA PRO A 58 -40.70 10.64 -31.36
C PRO A 58 -39.18 10.36 -31.48
N ALA A 59 -38.85 9.08 -31.66
CA ALA A 59 -37.50 8.61 -32.02
C ALA A 59 -37.14 9.07 -33.43
N THR A 60 -36.08 9.86 -33.55
CA THR A 60 -35.37 10.11 -34.81
C THR A 60 -34.15 9.20 -34.88
N THR A 61 -34.14 8.36 -35.91
CA THR A 61 -33.00 7.61 -36.41
C THR A 61 -31.82 8.55 -36.66
N SER A 62 -30.81 8.48 -35.79
CA SER A 62 -29.44 8.78 -36.16
C SER A 62 -28.61 7.58 -35.76
N ASP A 63 -28.45 6.70 -36.75
CA ASP A 63 -27.38 5.74 -36.83
C ASP A 63 -26.07 6.52 -36.68
N ARG A 64 -25.57 6.58 -35.44
CA ARG A 64 -24.30 7.19 -35.10
C ARG A 64 -23.45 6.06 -34.56
N CYS A 65 -22.51 5.63 -35.41
CA CYS A 65 -21.37 4.81 -35.06
C CYS A 65 -20.94 5.06 -33.61
N LEU A 66 -21.32 4.14 -32.73
CA LEU A 66 -20.64 3.97 -31.46
C LEU A 66 -19.21 3.56 -31.81
N PRO A 67 -18.17 4.27 -31.34
CA PRO A 67 -16.82 3.74 -31.46
C PRO A 67 -16.78 2.44 -30.65
N GLN A 68 -16.56 1.36 -31.38
CA GLN A 68 -16.41 0.02 -30.85
C GLN A 68 -15.17 -0.02 -29.97
N HIS A 69 -15.28 -0.75 -28.86
CA HIS A 69 -14.16 -1.13 -28.02
C HIS A 69 -13.03 -1.77 -28.84
N GLY A 70 -11.87 -1.14 -28.85
CA GLY A 70 -10.57 -1.75 -29.13
C GLY A 70 -9.62 -1.25 -28.03
N GLY A 71 -8.91 -2.07 -27.28
CA GLY A 71 -8.24 -3.29 -27.70
C GLY A 71 -6.76 -2.97 -27.78
N GLY A 72 -6.05 -3.17 -26.66
CA GLY A 72 -4.60 -3.01 -26.54
C GLY A 72 -4.20 -1.84 -25.64
N ASP A 73 -4.11 -2.09 -24.33
CA ASP A 73 -3.35 -1.19 -23.44
C ASP A 73 -1.86 -1.39 -23.74
N VAL A 74 -1.39 -0.72 -24.79
CA VAL A 74 0.03 -0.45 -24.95
C VAL A 74 0.35 0.62 -23.92
N SER A 75 0.82 0.19 -22.74
CA SER A 75 1.41 1.08 -21.74
C SER A 75 2.36 2.03 -22.47
N GLU A 76 2.07 3.34 -22.45
CA GLU A 76 2.96 4.32 -23.07
C GLU A 76 4.37 4.15 -22.47
N PRO A 77 5.42 4.19 -23.31
CA PRO A 77 6.78 4.08 -22.82
C PRO A 77 7.05 5.20 -21.81
N VAL A 78 7.74 4.86 -20.72
CA VAL A 78 8.06 5.80 -19.64
C VAL A 78 8.76 7.03 -20.22
N SER A 79 8.20 8.20 -19.97
CA SER A 79 8.71 9.44 -20.56
C SER A 79 10.09 9.80 -19.98
N GLY A 80 10.90 10.54 -20.75
CA GLY A 80 12.18 11.04 -20.26
C GLY A 80 12.03 11.89 -18.99
N ALA A 81 10.96 12.70 -18.91
CA ALA A 81 10.65 13.50 -17.73
C ALA A 81 10.34 12.64 -16.49
N ASP A 82 9.71 11.48 -16.67
CA ASP A 82 9.48 10.54 -15.57
C ASP A 82 10.79 9.91 -15.10
N LEU A 83 11.67 9.52 -16.02
CA LEU A 83 12.99 8.97 -15.68
C LEU A 83 13.86 10.00 -14.95
N ASP A 84 13.83 11.26 -15.38
CA ASP A 84 14.54 12.36 -14.73
C ASP A 84 14.01 12.59 -13.31
N ALA A 85 12.68 12.62 -13.14
CA ALA A 85 12.04 12.74 -11.83
C ALA A 85 12.40 11.57 -10.90
N VAL A 86 12.33 10.34 -11.40
CA VAL A 86 12.72 9.14 -10.63
C VAL A 86 14.21 9.19 -10.27
N GLY A 87 15.07 9.63 -11.19
CA GLY A 87 16.49 9.80 -10.93
C GLY A 87 16.77 10.80 -9.81
N ALA A 88 16.09 11.95 -9.83
CA ALA A 88 16.17 12.96 -8.78
C ALA A 88 15.65 12.43 -7.43
N GLN A 89 14.56 11.65 -7.44
CA GLN A 89 13.98 11.03 -6.25
C GLN A 89 14.89 10.00 -5.60
N LEU A 90 15.56 9.17 -6.41
CA LEU A 90 16.46 8.11 -5.93
C LEU A 90 17.88 8.59 -5.63
N GLY A 91 18.24 9.80 -6.07
CA GLY A 91 19.60 10.34 -6.00
C GLY A 91 20.60 9.59 -6.88
N ARG A 92 20.12 8.83 -7.87
CA ARG A 92 20.92 8.02 -8.80
C ARG A 92 20.11 7.71 -10.07
N PRO A 93 20.76 7.37 -11.20
CA PRO A 93 20.02 6.97 -12.40
C PRO A 93 19.06 5.80 -12.15
N PRO A 94 17.81 5.85 -12.64
CA PRO A 94 16.88 4.74 -12.56
C PRO A 94 17.43 3.51 -13.30
N ARG A 95 17.11 2.31 -12.82
CA ARG A 95 17.52 1.05 -13.43
C ARG A 95 16.31 0.15 -13.60
N GLY A 96 16.14 -0.40 -14.80
CA GLY A 96 15.09 -1.39 -15.09
C GLY A 96 13.68 -0.88 -14.81
N VAL A 97 13.40 0.40 -15.08
CA VAL A 97 12.03 0.93 -14.97
C VAL A 97 11.24 0.46 -16.19
N HIS A 98 10.18 -0.31 -15.93
CA HIS A 98 9.27 -0.84 -16.96
C HIS A 98 8.13 0.16 -17.23
N ALA A 99 7.47 0.64 -16.17
CA ALA A 99 6.34 1.58 -16.25
C ALA A 99 6.26 2.50 -15.02
N VAL A 100 5.52 3.61 -15.13
CA VAL A 100 5.08 4.37 -13.95
C VAL A 100 3.83 3.71 -13.40
N ALA A 101 3.93 3.06 -12.24
CA ALA A 101 2.83 2.29 -11.65
C ALA A 101 1.84 3.18 -10.89
N HIS A 102 2.32 4.25 -10.27
CA HIS A 102 1.46 5.22 -9.59
C HIS A 102 2.05 6.63 -9.68
N ARG A 103 1.17 7.63 -9.74
CA ARG A 103 1.53 9.04 -9.76
C ARG A 103 1.02 9.72 -8.50
N CYS A 104 1.93 10.37 -7.81
CA CYS A 104 1.62 11.20 -6.67
C CYS A 104 0.77 12.40 -7.09
N ARG A 105 -0.09 12.88 -6.19
CA ARG A 105 -0.86 14.11 -6.41
C ARG A 105 0.02 15.37 -6.54
N CYS A 106 1.31 15.30 -6.22
CA CYS A 106 2.26 16.36 -6.52
C CYS A 106 2.66 16.45 -8.01
N GLY A 107 2.20 15.51 -8.84
CA GLY A 107 2.41 15.45 -10.29
C GLY A 107 3.57 14.56 -10.75
N LEU A 108 4.36 14.01 -9.82
CA LEU A 108 5.52 13.16 -10.11
C LEU A 108 5.22 11.67 -9.84
N PRO A 109 5.93 10.74 -10.49
CA PRO A 109 5.90 9.33 -10.11
C PRO A 109 6.24 9.15 -8.63
N ASP A 110 5.57 8.25 -7.92
CA ASP A 110 5.99 7.84 -6.57
C ASP A 110 6.16 6.33 -6.44
N VAL A 111 5.60 5.56 -7.36
CA VAL A 111 5.85 4.13 -7.53
C VAL A 111 6.11 3.83 -9.00
N VAL A 112 7.18 3.09 -9.26
CA VAL A 112 7.49 2.54 -10.58
C VAL A 112 7.32 1.02 -10.58
N GLU A 113 6.92 0.49 -11.72
CA GLU A 113 7.01 -0.94 -12.02
C GLU A 113 8.40 -1.21 -12.60
N THR A 114 9.10 -2.22 -12.11
CA THR A 114 10.46 -2.56 -12.52
C THR A 114 10.58 -3.94 -13.14
N GLU A 115 11.49 -4.07 -14.08
CA GLU A 115 11.81 -5.33 -14.74
C GLU A 115 12.28 -6.38 -13.71
N PRO A 116 11.86 -7.66 -13.85
CA PRO A 116 12.29 -8.75 -12.97
C PRO A 116 13.80 -8.98 -12.99
N ARG A 117 14.47 -8.57 -14.08
CA ARG A 117 15.91 -8.63 -14.25
C ARG A 117 16.42 -7.27 -14.71
N LEU A 118 17.41 -6.74 -14.02
CA LEU A 118 18.02 -5.45 -14.36
C LEU A 118 18.86 -5.56 -15.65
N PRO A 119 19.22 -4.42 -16.29
CA PRO A 119 20.03 -4.43 -17.52
C PRO A 119 21.40 -5.11 -17.38
N ASP A 120 21.94 -5.20 -16.17
CA ASP A 120 23.19 -5.92 -15.85
C ASP A 120 22.99 -7.44 -15.65
N GLY A 121 21.76 -7.93 -15.81
CA GLY A 121 21.39 -9.32 -15.60
C GLY A 121 21.06 -9.66 -14.14
N THR A 122 21.16 -8.73 -13.19
CA THR A 122 20.88 -9.01 -11.77
C THR A 122 19.39 -9.27 -11.53
N PRO A 123 18.99 -10.36 -10.84
CA PRO A 123 17.62 -10.57 -10.39
C PRO A 123 17.13 -9.43 -9.49
N PHE A 124 15.94 -8.89 -9.77
CA PHE A 124 15.30 -7.87 -8.95
C PHE A 124 13.92 -8.35 -8.48
N PRO A 125 13.78 -8.76 -7.21
CA PRO A 125 12.55 -9.38 -6.72
C PRO A 125 11.38 -8.41 -6.54
N THR A 126 11.68 -7.12 -6.42
CA THR A 126 10.68 -6.07 -6.17
C THR A 126 10.15 -5.58 -7.50
N LEU A 127 8.84 -5.70 -7.73
CA LEU A 127 8.15 -5.27 -8.95
C LEU A 127 7.69 -3.82 -8.79
N PHE A 128 7.12 -3.46 -7.64
CA PHE A 128 6.66 -2.10 -7.35
C PHE A 128 7.62 -1.41 -6.40
N TYR A 129 8.35 -0.42 -6.92
CA TYR A 129 9.39 0.27 -6.18
C TYR A 129 8.97 1.71 -5.88
N VAL A 130 8.91 2.05 -4.58
CA VAL A 130 8.63 3.42 -4.13
C VAL A 130 9.86 4.28 -4.39
N THR A 131 9.66 5.37 -5.13
CA THR A 131 10.73 6.30 -5.50
C THR A 131 10.61 7.61 -4.72
N CYS A 132 9.39 8.09 -4.47
CA CYS A 132 9.17 9.38 -3.81
C CYS A 132 9.79 9.43 -2.40
N PRO A 133 10.73 10.36 -2.13
CA PRO A 133 11.43 10.41 -0.83
C PRO A 133 10.51 10.78 0.33
N ARG A 134 9.43 11.54 0.07
CA ARG A 134 8.43 11.86 1.10
C ARG A 134 7.58 10.66 1.46
N LEU A 135 7.15 9.89 0.47
CA LEU A 135 6.42 8.64 0.68
C LEU A 135 7.30 7.64 1.42
N ALA A 136 8.53 7.42 0.97
CA ALA A 136 9.50 6.55 1.62
C ALA A 136 9.78 6.96 3.08
N GLY A 137 9.95 8.26 3.35
CA GLY A 137 10.15 8.77 4.72
C GLY A 137 8.95 8.53 5.63
N ALA A 138 7.73 8.76 5.13
CA ALA A 138 6.51 8.50 5.88
C ALA A 138 6.33 6.99 6.18
N ILE A 139 6.61 6.13 5.19
CA ILE A 139 6.60 4.67 5.36
C ILE A 139 7.65 4.25 6.40
N GLY A 140 8.86 4.79 6.32
CA GLY A 140 9.93 4.52 7.28
C GLY A 140 9.56 4.89 8.71
N THR A 141 8.72 5.91 8.91
CA THR A 141 8.18 6.25 10.24
C THR A 141 7.26 5.15 10.76
N LEU A 142 6.31 4.67 9.93
CA LEU A 142 5.44 3.55 10.30
C LEU A 142 6.23 2.25 10.59
N GLU A 143 7.29 1.99 9.80
CA GLU A 143 8.17 0.85 10.03
C GLU A 143 8.89 0.96 11.38
N ALA A 144 9.37 2.16 11.74
CA ALA A 144 10.01 2.42 13.03
C ALA A 144 9.04 2.33 14.22
N ASP A 145 7.77 2.68 14.01
CA ASP A 145 6.70 2.59 15.01
C ASP A 145 6.22 1.14 15.27
N GLY A 146 6.81 0.15 14.58
CA GLY A 146 6.55 -1.27 14.82
C GLY A 146 5.30 -1.83 14.13
N VAL A 147 4.72 -1.08 13.18
CA VAL A 147 3.50 -1.48 12.45
C VAL A 147 3.66 -2.84 11.75
N MET A 148 4.84 -3.13 11.20
CA MET A 148 5.12 -4.42 10.54
C MET A 148 4.95 -5.63 11.46
N GLN A 149 5.38 -5.51 12.72
CA GLN A 149 5.24 -6.59 13.69
C GLN A 149 3.77 -6.82 14.02
N GLN A 150 3.03 -5.73 14.27
CA GLN A 150 1.59 -5.79 14.57
C GLN A 150 0.79 -6.43 13.43
N MET A 151 1.09 -6.05 12.18
CA MET A 151 0.46 -6.63 11.00
C MET A 151 0.83 -8.12 10.84
N THR A 152 2.09 -8.49 11.10
CA THR A 152 2.53 -9.90 11.06
C THR A 152 1.80 -10.74 12.11
N ASP A 153 1.65 -10.23 13.33
CA ASP A 153 0.97 -10.95 14.41
C ASP A 153 -0.51 -11.19 14.06
N ARG A 154 -1.16 -10.23 13.40
CA ARG A 154 -2.56 -10.37 12.93
C ARG A 154 -2.74 -11.48 11.90
N LEU A 155 -1.75 -11.73 11.02
CA LEU A 155 -1.83 -12.83 10.05
C LEU A 155 -1.95 -14.21 10.72
N THR A 156 -1.51 -14.36 11.98
CA THR A 156 -1.63 -15.63 12.71
C THR A 156 -3.01 -15.85 13.33
N SER A 157 -3.76 -14.78 13.59
CA SER A 157 -5.03 -14.82 14.33
C SER A 157 -6.25 -14.55 13.45
N ASP A 158 -6.09 -13.85 12.33
CA ASP A 158 -7.16 -13.54 11.38
C ASP A 158 -6.98 -14.34 10.08
N GLN A 159 -7.77 -15.41 9.95
CA GLN A 159 -7.74 -16.29 8.78
C GLN A 159 -8.25 -15.61 7.50
N HIS A 160 -9.17 -14.65 7.62
CA HIS A 160 -9.68 -13.92 6.46
C HIS A 160 -8.62 -12.97 5.92
N LEU A 161 -7.92 -12.26 6.81
CA LEU A 161 -6.78 -11.42 6.45
C LEU A 161 -5.67 -12.25 5.80
N ALA A 162 -5.30 -13.38 6.40
CA ALA A 162 -4.28 -14.26 5.86
C ALA A 162 -4.64 -14.78 4.45
N ALA A 163 -5.90 -15.16 4.23
CA ALA A 163 -6.38 -15.62 2.92
C ALA A 163 -6.36 -14.49 1.88
N ALA A 164 -6.76 -13.28 2.24
CA ALA A 164 -6.71 -12.12 1.34
C ALA A 164 -5.26 -11.71 1.01
N TYR A 165 -4.37 -11.76 1.99
CA TYR A 165 -2.94 -11.48 1.80
C TYR A 165 -2.24 -12.56 0.95
N ALA A 166 -2.65 -13.82 1.05
CA ALA A 166 -2.22 -14.89 0.15
C ALA A 166 -2.74 -14.70 -1.29
N GLN A 167 -3.94 -14.17 -1.48
CA GLN A 167 -4.43 -13.82 -2.82
C GLN A 167 -3.60 -12.68 -3.42
N ALA A 168 -3.30 -11.63 -2.64
CA ALA A 168 -2.42 -10.54 -3.06
C ALA A 168 -1.03 -11.05 -3.46
N HIS A 169 -0.50 -12.02 -2.72
CA HIS A 169 0.75 -12.70 -3.05
C HIS A 169 0.72 -13.36 -4.43
N HIS A 170 -0.32 -14.15 -4.74
CA HIS A 170 -0.44 -14.82 -6.02
C HIS A 170 -0.65 -13.83 -7.18
N ALA A 171 -1.45 -12.79 -6.98
CA ALA A 171 -1.65 -11.72 -7.96
C ALA A 171 -0.33 -11.01 -8.30
N TYR A 172 0.47 -10.68 -7.28
CA TYR A 172 1.79 -10.08 -7.46
C TYR A 172 2.72 -10.97 -8.27
N LEU A 173 2.78 -12.28 -7.97
CA LEU A 173 3.60 -13.23 -8.71
C LEU A 173 3.16 -13.31 -10.18
N ALA A 174 1.86 -13.39 -10.44
CA ALA A 174 1.32 -13.43 -11.79
C ALA A 174 1.67 -12.16 -12.58
N ARG A 175 1.53 -10.97 -11.97
CA ARG A 175 1.92 -9.70 -12.59
C ARG A 175 3.40 -9.67 -12.94
N ARG A 176 4.28 -10.09 -12.02
CA ARG A 176 5.73 -10.12 -12.29
C ARG A 176 6.09 -11.12 -13.38
N SER A 177 5.53 -12.32 -13.35
CA SER A 177 5.79 -13.34 -14.38
C SER A 177 5.35 -12.89 -15.78
N ALA A 178 4.37 -11.99 -15.88
CA ALA A 178 3.99 -11.38 -17.16
C ALA A 178 5.09 -10.49 -17.77
N LEU A 179 6.01 -9.95 -16.96
CA LEU A 179 7.18 -9.20 -17.44
C LEU A 179 8.38 -10.12 -17.71
N GLY A 180 8.43 -11.27 -17.04
CA GLY A 180 9.47 -12.28 -17.25
C GLY A 180 9.68 -13.17 -16.03
N GLU A 181 10.04 -14.42 -16.28
CA GLU A 181 10.35 -15.37 -15.24
C GLU A 181 11.82 -15.29 -14.82
N VAL A 182 12.06 -15.32 -13.50
CA VAL A 182 13.40 -15.27 -12.89
C VAL A 182 13.43 -16.32 -11.79
N ALA A 183 14.05 -17.47 -12.10
CA ALA A 183 14.08 -18.64 -11.23
C ALA A 183 14.68 -18.33 -9.84
N GLU A 184 15.63 -17.41 -9.77
CA GLU A 184 16.30 -17.01 -8.51
C GLU A 184 15.35 -16.37 -7.49
N VAL A 185 14.19 -15.86 -7.94
CA VAL A 185 13.19 -15.19 -7.09
C VAL A 185 11.79 -15.80 -7.23
N GLU A 186 11.72 -17.03 -7.75
CA GLU A 186 10.48 -17.79 -7.86
C GLU A 186 9.78 -17.89 -6.49
N GLY A 187 8.46 -17.67 -6.48
CA GLY A 187 7.67 -17.66 -5.25
C GLY A 187 7.97 -16.51 -4.27
N VAL A 188 8.98 -15.67 -4.51
CA VAL A 188 9.26 -14.50 -3.67
C VAL A 188 8.39 -13.34 -4.14
N SER A 189 7.70 -12.64 -3.26
CA SER A 189 6.85 -11.49 -3.62
C SER A 189 7.11 -10.27 -2.72
N ALA A 190 6.31 -9.19 -2.88
CA ALA A 190 6.46 -7.97 -2.11
C ALA A 190 6.40 -8.19 -0.60
N GLY A 191 7.25 -7.47 0.14
CA GLY A 191 7.07 -7.26 1.58
C GLY A 191 7.07 -8.52 2.46
N GLY A 192 7.55 -9.68 1.99
CA GLY A 192 7.58 -10.90 2.81
C GLY A 192 6.25 -11.68 2.83
N MET A 193 5.33 -11.32 1.95
CA MET A 193 4.12 -12.08 1.63
C MET A 193 4.42 -13.57 1.36
N PRO A 194 3.48 -14.48 1.67
CA PRO A 194 2.16 -14.23 2.27
C PRO A 194 2.13 -14.41 3.80
N THR A 195 3.25 -14.70 4.45
CA THR A 195 3.23 -15.15 5.86
C THR A 195 3.67 -14.09 6.86
N ARG A 196 4.31 -13.01 6.40
CA ARG A 196 4.77 -11.92 7.27
C ARG A 196 4.84 -10.58 6.53
N VAL A 197 5.11 -9.52 7.29
CA VAL A 197 5.47 -8.21 6.76
C VAL A 197 6.94 -7.93 7.08
N LYS A 198 7.78 -7.90 6.04
CA LYS A 198 9.22 -7.57 6.13
C LYS A 198 9.51 -6.10 5.82
N CYS A 199 8.66 -5.46 5.02
CA CYS A 199 8.85 -4.09 4.54
C CYS A 199 7.52 -3.53 4.01
N LEU A 200 7.11 -2.37 4.54
CA LEU A 200 5.91 -1.65 4.11
C LEU A 200 6.10 -0.93 2.77
N HIS A 201 7.33 -0.55 2.41
CA HIS A 201 7.59 0.08 1.10
C HIS A 201 7.07 -0.78 -0.06
N ALA A 202 7.29 -2.09 0.03
CA ALA A 202 6.84 -3.02 -0.99
C ALA A 202 5.32 -3.25 -0.97
N LEU A 203 4.68 -3.26 0.21
CA LEU A 203 3.23 -3.46 0.32
C LEU A 203 2.44 -2.22 -0.09
N ALA A 204 2.88 -1.04 0.38
CA ALA A 204 2.30 0.24 -0.02
C ALA A 204 2.52 0.49 -1.51
N GLY A 205 3.72 0.20 -2.03
CA GLY A 205 4.00 0.26 -3.47
C GLY A 205 3.06 -0.63 -4.28
N HIS A 206 2.85 -1.88 -3.85
CA HIS A 206 1.89 -2.79 -4.49
C HIS A 206 0.46 -2.24 -4.48
N SER A 207 0.01 -1.70 -3.35
CA SER A 207 -1.37 -1.20 -3.20
C SER A 207 -1.63 0.08 -4.01
N LEU A 208 -0.63 0.96 -4.10
CA LEU A 208 -0.71 2.16 -4.92
C LEU A 208 -0.72 1.83 -6.42
N ALA A 209 0.04 0.82 -6.84
CA ALA A 209 0.12 0.39 -8.23
C ALA A 209 -1.17 -0.30 -8.71
N GLU A 210 -1.65 -1.30 -7.96
CA GLU A 210 -2.81 -2.11 -8.34
C GLU A 210 -4.15 -1.49 -7.87
N GLY A 211 -4.08 -0.51 -6.97
CA GLY A 211 -5.23 0.19 -6.42
C GLY A 211 -5.81 -0.45 -5.15
N PRO A 212 -6.79 0.22 -4.51
CA PRO A 212 -7.39 -0.23 -3.26
C PRO A 212 -8.03 -1.61 -3.36
N GLY A 213 -7.82 -2.45 -2.35
CA GLY A 213 -8.33 -3.82 -2.28
C GLY A 213 -7.39 -4.88 -2.88
N SER A 214 -6.28 -4.46 -3.50
CA SER A 214 -5.26 -5.37 -4.05
C SER A 214 -4.44 -6.06 -2.95
N ASN A 215 -4.13 -5.35 -1.87
CA ASN A 215 -3.34 -5.88 -0.76
C ASN A 215 -3.82 -5.28 0.57
N PRO A 216 -4.50 -6.05 1.44
CA PRO A 216 -5.17 -5.49 2.61
C PRO A 216 -4.22 -4.78 3.58
N LEU A 217 -2.99 -5.27 3.74
CA LEU A 217 -2.01 -4.66 4.66
C LEU A 217 -1.29 -3.46 4.03
N GLY A 218 -1.10 -3.48 2.71
CA GLY A 218 -0.57 -2.34 1.99
C GLY A 218 -1.60 -1.20 1.92
N ASP A 219 -2.88 -1.51 1.75
CA ASP A 219 -3.98 -0.55 1.81
C ASP A 219 -4.07 0.12 3.18
N GLU A 220 -3.99 -0.68 4.26
CA GLU A 220 -3.95 -0.16 5.63
C GLU A 220 -2.74 0.77 5.82
N ALA A 221 -1.56 0.38 5.34
CA ALA A 221 -0.38 1.24 5.40
C ALA A 221 -0.59 2.56 4.64
N VAL A 222 -1.11 2.52 3.41
CA VAL A 222 -1.39 3.74 2.62
C VAL A 222 -2.38 4.66 3.35
N GLN A 223 -3.41 4.10 3.99
CA GLN A 223 -4.36 4.88 4.79
C GLN A 223 -3.70 5.57 6.00
N MET A 224 -2.74 4.90 6.66
CA MET A 224 -2.01 5.46 7.81
C MET A 224 -1.07 6.61 7.43
N LEU A 225 -0.54 6.64 6.21
CA LEU A 225 0.44 7.65 5.76
C LEU A 225 -0.11 9.07 5.66
N GLY A 226 -1.43 9.21 5.47
CA GLY A 226 -2.06 10.51 5.21
C GLY A 226 -1.54 11.19 3.91
N PRO A 227 -1.73 12.51 3.74
CA PRO A 227 -1.39 13.20 2.50
C PRO A 227 0.10 13.59 2.45
N TRP A 228 0.99 12.63 2.14
CA TRP A 228 2.45 12.88 2.02
C TRP A 228 2.83 13.92 0.95
N TRP A 229 1.93 14.22 0.02
CA TRP A 229 2.08 15.24 -1.03
C TRP A 229 1.71 16.66 -0.58
N SER A 230 1.17 16.84 0.62
CA SER A 230 0.60 18.12 1.09
C SER A 230 1.59 19.29 1.08
N SER A 231 2.89 19.02 1.20
CA SER A 231 3.95 20.04 1.17
C SER A 231 4.49 20.34 -0.23
N GLY A 232 3.75 20.01 -1.30
CA GLY A 232 4.12 20.25 -2.70
C GLY A 232 4.92 19.12 -3.36
N ARG A 233 5.74 19.46 -4.37
CA ARG A 233 6.59 18.50 -5.09
C ARG A 233 7.62 17.85 -4.15
N CYS A 234 7.91 16.56 -4.36
CA CYS A 234 8.86 15.81 -3.55
C CYS A 234 10.32 16.01 -3.98
N VAL A 235 10.54 16.40 -5.24
CA VAL A 235 11.81 16.82 -5.83
C VAL A 235 11.57 17.98 -6.80
N GLN A 236 12.64 18.69 -7.17
CA GLN A 236 12.59 19.80 -8.12
C GLN A 236 12.22 19.32 -9.53
#